data_AF-A0A1S1U6K7-F1
#
_entry.id   AF-A0A1S1U6K7-F1
#
_cell.length_a   1.000
_cell.length_b   1.000
_cell.length_c   1.000
_cell.angle_alpha   90.00
_cell.angle_beta   90.00
_cell.angle_gamma   90.00
#
_symmetry.space_group_name_H-M   'P 1'
#
loop_
_entity.id
_entity.type
_entity.pdbx_description
1 polymer ?
#
loop_
_entity_poly.entity_id
_entity_poly.type
_entity_poly.pdbx_seq_one_letter_code
_entity_poly.pdbx_strand_id
1 'polypeptide(L)'
;MDKLTVVLVDPPDEEAASVTLRSEKGELVVFCHPCSLEAGDVIENRLSVLDADVQATYLADWPESEKEALSTEWIERTGHYAYRGRGHVLDHGDGLVEVQGFIIDMGAVCVGHVDFEISRLDLST
;
A
#
# COMPACT_ATOMS: atom_id res chain seq x y z
N MET A 1 5.83 -12.08 -8.41
CA MET A 1 5.04 -11.01 -7.76
C MET A 1 3.62 -11.50 -7.70
N ASP A 2 3.02 -11.41 -6.52
CA ASP A 2 1.60 -11.70 -6.35
C ASP A 2 0.76 -10.70 -7.14
N LYS A 3 -0.46 -11.08 -7.49
CA LYS A 3 -1.37 -10.23 -8.27
C LYS A 3 -2.53 -9.77 -7.41
N LEU A 4 -3.09 -8.62 -7.74
CA LEU A 4 -4.29 -8.12 -7.09
C LEU A 4 -5.50 -8.42 -7.95
N THR A 5 -6.61 -8.78 -7.31
CA THR A 5 -7.90 -8.94 -7.98
C THR A 5 -8.74 -7.69 -7.77
N VAL A 6 -9.30 -7.15 -8.84
CA VAL A 6 -10.28 -6.06 -8.77
C VAL A 6 -11.62 -6.64 -8.31
N VAL A 7 -12.10 -6.21 -7.14
CA VAL A 7 -13.35 -6.69 -6.54
C VAL A 7 -14.53 -5.81 -6.93
N LEU A 8 -14.32 -4.50 -6.91
CA LEU A 8 -15.35 -3.51 -7.16
C LEU A 8 -14.73 -2.29 -7.81
N VAL A 9 -15.44 -1.73 -8.79
CA VAL A 9 -15.13 -0.43 -9.39
C VAL A 9 -16.37 0.43 -9.18
N ASP A 10 -16.26 1.40 -8.28
CA ASP A 10 -17.32 2.35 -7.98
C ASP A 10 -17.02 3.68 -8.71
N PRO A 11 -17.83 4.08 -9.70
CA PRO A 11 -17.60 5.30 -10.46
C PRO A 11 -18.02 6.55 -9.65
N PRO A 12 -17.10 7.46 -9.27
CA PRO A 12 -17.45 8.84 -9.00
C PRO A 12 -17.88 9.55 -10.30
N ASP A 13 -18.67 10.60 -10.10
CA ASP A 13 -19.03 11.57 -11.14
C ASP A 13 -17.83 11.93 -12.04
N GLU A 14 -18.06 11.72 -13.33
CA GLU A 14 -17.33 12.25 -14.48
C GLU A 14 -16.08 11.47 -15.01
N GLU A 15 -14.99 11.18 -14.28
CA GLU A 15 -13.83 10.43 -14.89
C GLU A 15 -12.88 9.64 -13.94
N ALA A 16 -13.07 9.67 -12.62
CA ALA A 16 -12.27 8.87 -11.68
C ALA A 16 -12.99 7.55 -11.34
N ALA A 17 -12.37 6.66 -10.56
CA ALA A 17 -12.99 5.46 -9.97
C ALA A 17 -12.40 5.15 -8.59
N SER A 18 -13.26 4.71 -7.67
CA SER A 18 -12.84 4.01 -6.45
C SER A 18 -12.74 2.52 -6.76
N VAL A 19 -11.53 1.97 -6.71
CA VAL A 19 -11.29 0.56 -7.02
C VAL A 19 -10.98 -0.19 -5.74
N THR A 20 -11.78 -1.20 -5.42
CA THR A 20 -11.48 -2.13 -4.33
C THR A 20 -10.63 -3.26 -4.88
N LEU A 21 -9.43 -3.40 -4.34
CA LEU A 21 -8.46 -4.42 -4.69
C LEU A 21 -8.34 -5.44 -3.56
N ARG A 22 -8.19 -6.71 -3.91
CA ARG A 22 -8.00 -7.82 -2.98
C ARG A 22 -6.62 -8.45 -3.16
N SER A 23 -5.91 -8.58 -2.04
CA SER A 23 -4.74 -9.45 -1.87
C SER A 23 -5.14 -10.74 -1.16
N GLU A 24 -4.19 -11.64 -0.91
CA GLU A 24 -4.44 -12.84 -0.11
C GLU A 24 -4.74 -12.54 1.37
N LYS A 25 -4.30 -11.38 1.88
CA LYS A 25 -4.40 -11.00 3.29
C LYS A 25 -5.49 -9.96 3.57
N GLY A 26 -6.01 -9.25 2.57
CA GLY A 26 -7.04 -8.23 2.80
C GLY A 26 -7.52 -7.49 1.55
N GLU A 27 -8.24 -6.39 1.78
CA GLU A 27 -8.77 -5.51 0.73
C GLU A 27 -8.42 -4.05 0.99
N LEU A 28 -8.14 -3.29 -0.07
CA LEU A 28 -7.90 -1.85 -0.03
C LEU A 28 -8.71 -1.15 -1.11
N VAL A 29 -9.13 0.07 -0.83
CA VAL A 29 -9.74 0.99 -1.80
C VAL A 29 -8.70 1.98 -2.28
N VAL A 30 -8.52 2.05 -3.60
CA VAL A 30 -7.56 2.95 -4.28
C VAL A 30 -8.28 3.89 -5.23
N PHE A 31 -7.63 5.02 -5.50
CA PHE A 31 -8.04 5.96 -6.53
C PHE A 31 -7.50 5.53 -7.90
N CYS A 32 -8.32 5.66 -8.94
CA CYS A 32 -7.98 5.31 -10.32
C CYS A 32 -8.46 6.42 -11.27
N HIS A 33 -7.57 7.03 -12.05
CA HIS A 33 -7.92 8.00 -13.09
C HIS A 33 -6.83 8.11 -14.17
N PRO A 34 -7.17 8.02 -15.47
CA PRO A 34 -8.44 7.50 -16.00
C PRO A 34 -8.59 6.01 -15.66
N CYS A 35 -9.82 5.55 -15.43
CA CYS A 35 -10.04 4.14 -15.06
C CYS A 35 -10.71 3.32 -16.16
N SER A 36 -10.06 2.22 -16.54
CA SER A 36 -10.56 1.25 -17.51
C SER A 36 -10.70 -0.17 -16.94
N LEU A 37 -10.61 -0.31 -15.62
CA LEU A 37 -10.69 -1.60 -14.95
C LEU A 37 -12.13 -2.03 -14.74
N GLU A 38 -12.35 -3.34 -14.74
CA GLU A 38 -13.61 -3.99 -14.41
C GLU A 38 -13.45 -4.96 -13.23
N ALA A 39 -14.54 -5.24 -12.53
CA ALA A 39 -14.52 -6.25 -11.48
C ALA A 39 -14.18 -7.64 -12.06
N GLY A 40 -13.24 -8.33 -11.43
CA GLY A 40 -12.68 -9.60 -11.90
C GLY A 40 -11.33 -9.46 -12.61
N ASP A 41 -10.91 -8.25 -12.97
CA ASP A 41 -9.58 -8.03 -13.54
C ASP A 41 -8.48 -8.42 -12.56
N VAL A 42 -7.36 -8.88 -13.11
CA VAL A 42 -6.17 -9.24 -12.35
C VAL A 42 -5.02 -8.35 -12.79
N ILE A 43 -4.53 -7.54 -11.86
CA ILE A 43 -3.51 -6.53 -12.11
C ILE A 43 -2.21 -6.86 -11.37
N GLU A 44 -1.12 -6.21 -11.78
CA GLU A 44 0.15 -6.28 -11.05
C GLU A 44 -0.01 -5.67 -9.65
N ASN A 45 0.59 -6.31 -8.65
CA ASN A 45 0.62 -5.78 -7.29
C ASN A 45 1.71 -4.73 -7.16
N ARG A 46 1.43 -3.55 -7.71
CA ARG A 46 2.23 -2.35 -7.51
C ARG A 46 1.26 -1.17 -7.47
N LEU A 47 1.21 -0.52 -6.31
CA LEU A 47 0.42 0.67 -6.06
C LEU A 47 1.35 1.86 -5.86
N SER A 48 0.82 3.06 -6.04
CA SER A 48 1.57 4.30 -5.84
C SER A 48 0.81 5.22 -4.91
N VAL A 49 1.48 6.22 -4.35
CA VAL A 49 0.85 7.21 -3.48
C VAL A 49 1.02 8.60 -4.06
N LEU A 50 0.05 9.48 -3.82
CA LEU A 50 0.22 10.90 -4.13
C LEU A 50 1.25 11.54 -3.18
N ASP A 51 1.14 11.20 -1.90
CA ASP A 51 2.01 11.67 -0.82
C ASP A 51 1.92 10.70 0.36
N ALA A 52 3.07 10.40 0.96
CA ALA A 52 3.19 9.57 2.16
C ALA A 52 4.31 10.07 3.07
N ASP A 53 4.05 10.04 4.39
CA ASP A 53 5.09 10.15 5.41
C ASP A 53 5.51 8.74 5.82
N VAL A 54 6.82 8.46 5.79
CA VAL A 54 7.39 7.13 6.07
C VAL A 54 8.51 7.28 7.09
N GLN A 55 8.39 6.57 8.20
CA GLN A 55 9.35 6.63 9.30
C GLN A 55 9.78 5.23 9.71
N ALA A 56 11.08 5.05 9.95
CA ALA A 56 11.60 3.80 10.47
C ALA A 56 10.97 3.52 11.85
N THR A 57 10.31 2.37 12.01
CA THR A 57 9.64 2.01 13.27
C THR A 57 10.64 1.82 14.41
N TYR A 58 11.84 1.33 14.09
CA TYR A 58 12.87 0.99 15.08
C TYR A 58 14.19 1.67 14.74
N LEU A 59 14.91 2.08 15.78
CA LEU A 59 16.29 2.54 15.63
C LEU A 59 17.18 1.36 15.19
N ALA A 60 18.23 1.69 14.42
CA ALA A 60 19.16 0.69 13.90
C ALA A 60 19.74 -0.20 15.01
N ASP A 61 19.96 0.38 16.19
CA ASP A 61 20.56 -0.28 17.36
C ASP A 61 19.66 -1.30 18.08
N TRP A 62 18.38 -1.44 17.70
CA TRP A 62 17.50 -2.44 18.31
C TRP A 62 17.84 -3.87 17.84
N PRO A 63 17.76 -4.88 18.74
CA PRO A 63 17.97 -6.29 18.38
C PRO A 63 16.99 -6.75 17.30
N GLU A 64 17.48 -7.49 16.30
CA GLU A 64 16.67 -7.99 15.18
C GLU A 64 15.47 -8.83 15.65
N SER A 65 15.68 -9.67 16.67
CA SER A 65 14.64 -10.48 17.28
C SER A 65 13.51 -9.68 17.95
N GLU A 66 13.81 -8.49 18.47
CA GLU A 66 12.81 -7.62 19.08
C GLU A 66 12.04 -6.82 18.03
N LYS A 67 12.71 -6.44 16.94
CA LYS A 67 12.05 -5.86 15.76
C LYS A 67 11.05 -6.86 15.21
N GLU A 68 11.48 -8.08 14.86
CA GLU A 68 10.60 -9.11 14.32
C GLU A 68 9.41 -9.46 15.26
N ALA A 69 9.65 -9.54 16.57
CA ALA A 69 8.59 -9.85 17.54
C ALA A 69 7.52 -8.75 17.68
N LEU A 70 7.86 -7.49 17.37
CA LEU A 70 6.97 -6.33 17.49
C LEU A 70 6.46 -5.82 16.12
N SER A 71 6.97 -6.40 15.04
CA SER A 71 6.72 -6.06 13.65
C SER A 71 5.46 -6.71 13.08
N THR A 72 4.33 -6.62 13.79
CA THR A 72 3.07 -7.02 13.19
C THR A 72 2.68 -6.02 12.09
N GLU A 73 2.60 -6.48 10.85
CA GLU A 73 2.08 -5.67 9.73
C GLU A 73 0.61 -5.32 9.98
N TRP A 74 0.22 -4.09 9.70
CA TRP A 74 -1.19 -3.69 9.71
C TRP A 74 -1.40 -2.47 8.82
N ILE A 75 -2.61 -2.33 8.29
CA ILE A 75 -3.01 -1.14 7.54
C ILE A 75 -4.47 -0.82 7.87
N GLU A 76 -4.73 0.46 8.12
CA GLU A 76 -6.04 0.97 8.50
C GLU A 76 -6.40 2.15 7.60
N ARG A 77 -7.65 2.16 7.13
CA ARG A 77 -8.18 3.27 6.32
C ARG A 77 -8.55 4.45 7.22
N THR A 78 -7.95 5.61 6.97
CA THR A 78 -8.16 6.86 7.74
C THR A 78 -8.98 7.90 6.98
N GLY A 79 -9.18 7.70 5.67
CA GLY A 79 -9.98 8.57 4.80
C GLY A 79 -10.45 7.84 3.56
N HIS A 80 -10.93 8.57 2.54
CA HIS A 80 -11.47 7.92 1.33
C HIS A 80 -10.41 7.04 0.66
N TYR A 81 -9.21 7.57 0.43
CA TYR A 81 -8.07 6.81 -0.12
C TYR A 81 -6.84 6.90 0.80
N ALA A 82 -7.04 7.42 2.02
CA ALA A 82 -5.98 7.64 2.98
C ALA A 82 -5.85 6.44 3.91
N TYR A 83 -4.62 6.10 4.26
CA TYR A 83 -4.28 4.95 5.09
C TYR A 83 -3.18 5.30 6.06
N ARG A 84 -3.09 4.55 7.16
CA ARG A 84 -1.89 4.49 7.99
C ARG A 84 -1.58 3.04 8.29
N GLY A 85 -0.34 2.73 8.60
CA GLY A 85 0.00 1.36 8.91
C GLY A 85 1.46 1.14 9.22
N ARG A 86 1.80 -0.14 9.33
CA ARG A 86 3.14 -0.66 9.46
C ARG A 86 3.40 -1.70 8.38
N GLY A 87 4.45 -1.49 7.62
CA GLY A 87 4.89 -2.38 6.55
C GLY A 87 6.39 -2.70 6.64
N HIS A 88 6.88 -3.45 5.67
CA HIS A 88 8.27 -3.82 5.53
C HIS A 88 8.83 -3.34 4.18
N VAL A 89 9.98 -2.68 4.19
CA VAL A 89 10.64 -2.20 2.96
C VAL A 89 11.19 -3.41 2.18
N LEU A 90 10.67 -3.63 0.98
CA LEU A 90 11.14 -4.68 0.05
C LEU A 90 12.35 -4.21 -0.76
N ASP A 91 12.31 -2.96 -1.24
CA ASP A 91 13.37 -2.38 -2.06
C ASP A 91 13.55 -0.91 -1.68
N HIS A 92 14.71 -0.58 -1.13
CA HIS A 92 15.06 0.79 -0.70
C HIS A 92 15.52 1.67 -1.88
N GLY A 93 15.92 1.08 -3.01
CA GLY A 93 16.29 1.81 -4.22
C GLY A 93 15.06 2.32 -4.96
N ASP A 94 14.00 1.50 -4.98
CA ASP A 94 12.70 1.83 -5.59
C ASP A 94 11.66 2.33 -4.57
N GLY A 95 11.99 2.36 -3.28
CA GLY A 95 11.09 2.88 -2.23
C GLY A 95 9.84 2.03 -1.96
N LEU A 96 9.91 0.73 -2.24
CA LEU A 96 8.78 -0.19 -2.19
C LEU A 96 8.59 -0.76 -0.78
N VAL A 97 7.36 -0.68 -0.29
CA VAL A 97 6.94 -1.20 1.02
C VAL A 97 5.86 -2.26 0.82
N GLU A 98 6.03 -3.43 1.42
CA GLU A 98 4.98 -4.44 1.56
C GLU A 98 4.18 -4.19 2.83
N VAL A 99 2.85 -4.26 2.73
CA VAL A 99 1.97 -4.32 3.89
C VAL A 99 0.74 -5.16 3.56
N GLN A 100 0.46 -6.19 4.37
CA GLN A 100 -0.74 -7.02 4.21
C GLN A 100 -0.92 -7.55 2.77
N GLY A 101 0.19 -7.92 2.13
CA GLY A 101 0.21 -8.48 0.77
C GLY A 101 0.02 -7.45 -0.34
N PHE A 102 0.12 -6.15 -0.05
CA PHE A 102 0.13 -5.07 -1.03
C PHE A 102 1.53 -4.47 -1.13
N ILE A 103 2.03 -4.26 -2.34
CA ILE A 103 3.29 -3.55 -2.59
C ILE A 103 2.96 -2.12 -3.00
N ILE A 104 3.44 -1.16 -2.20
CA ILE A 104 3.15 0.25 -2.36
C ILE A 104 4.46 1.00 -2.51
N ASP A 105 4.57 1.77 -3.58
CA ASP A 105 5.65 2.72 -3.83
C ASP A 105 5.41 3.96 -2.96
N MET A 106 6.22 4.11 -1.92
CA MET A 106 6.14 5.21 -0.95
C MET A 106 7.44 6.03 -0.89
N GLY A 107 8.42 5.75 -1.75
CA GLY A 107 9.74 6.39 -1.69
C GLY A 107 10.52 6.11 -0.40
N ALA A 108 10.28 4.97 0.27
CA ALA A 108 10.93 4.63 1.53
C ALA A 108 12.44 4.39 1.35
N VAL A 109 13.27 5.24 1.96
CA VAL A 109 14.75 5.15 1.86
C VAL A 109 15.41 4.35 2.99
N CYS A 110 14.64 3.95 3.99
CA CYS A 110 15.12 3.17 5.14
C CYS A 110 14.99 1.66 4.90
N VAL A 111 15.52 0.86 5.83
CA VAL A 111 15.47 -0.61 5.76
C VAL A 111 14.64 -1.18 6.91
N GLY A 112 14.03 -2.33 6.67
CA GLY A 112 13.23 -3.05 7.66
C GLY A 112 11.80 -2.51 7.75
N HIS A 113 11.26 -2.46 8.98
CA HIS A 113 9.87 -2.07 9.20
C HIS A 113 9.71 -0.55 9.32
N VAL A 114 8.64 -0.06 8.70
CA VAL A 114 8.29 1.35 8.65
C VAL A 114 6.86 1.55 9.10
N ASP A 115 6.64 2.60 9.87
CA ASP A 115 5.31 3.17 10.08
C ASP A 115 5.09 4.23 8.99
N PHE A 116 3.89 4.26 8.43
CA PHE A 116 3.55 5.16 7.34
C PHE A 116 2.17 5.79 7.50
N GLU A 117 1.99 6.96 6.90
CA GLU A 117 0.71 7.62 6.68
C GLU A 117 0.61 8.06 5.21
N ILE A 118 -0.45 7.65 4.52
CA ILE A 118 -0.70 7.87 3.10
C ILE A 118 -1.91 8.80 2.98
N SER A 119 -1.76 9.89 2.24
CA SER A 119 -2.87 10.83 1.99
C SER A 119 -3.82 10.34 0.90
N ARG A 120 -3.30 9.67 -0.13
CA ARG A 120 -4.06 9.04 -1.21
C ARG A 120 -3.28 7.88 -1.82
N LEU A 121 -3.88 6.70 -1.78
CA LEU A 121 -3.41 5.50 -2.45
C LEU A 121 -4.01 5.44 -3.87
N ASP A 122 -3.13 5.36 -4.86
CA ASP A 122 -3.43 5.40 -6.29
C ASP A 122 -3.11 4.05 -6.94
N LEU A 123 -3.90 3.68 -7.94
CA LEU A 123 -3.55 2.60 -8.86
C LEU A 123 -2.36 3.04 -9.71
N SER A 124 -1.28 2.24 -9.73
CA SER A 124 -0.19 2.47 -10.67
C SER A 124 -0.63 2.05 -12.08
N THR A 125 -0.92 3.03 -12.92
CA THR A 125 -1.17 2.86 -14.36
C THR A 125 0.12 2.80 -15.15
#